data_AF-A0A504LQ31-F1
#
_entry.id   AF-A0A504LQ31-F1
#
_cell.length_a   1.000
_cell.length_b   1.000
_cell.length_c   1.000
_cell.angle_alpha   90.00
_cell.angle_beta   90.00
_cell.angle_gamma   90.00
#
_symmetry.space_group_name_H-M   'P 1'
#
loop_
_entity.id
_entity.type
_entity.pdbx_description
1 polymer ?
#
loop_
_entity_poly.entity_id
_entity_poly.type
_entity_poly.pdbx_seq_one_letter_code
_entity_poly.pdbx_strand_id
1 'polypeptide(L)'
;MTNTFQSVTVEKATEAYVLSRGRACFLSIAQAIRAIRTLMPACRATDHELEEMLAAACIVHGVPVAFDVTTAASAETRLHS
;
A
#
# COMPACT_ATOMS: atom_id res chain seq x y z
N MET A 1 1.33 15.14 -30.10
CA MET A 1 1.80 14.84 -28.72
C MET A 1 1.75 13.33 -28.53
N THR A 2 2.88 12.64 -28.70
CA THR A 2 2.97 11.20 -28.42
C THR A 2 3.24 11.01 -26.93
N ASN A 3 2.19 10.76 -26.15
CA ASN A 3 2.36 10.29 -24.78
C ASN A 3 2.73 8.81 -24.84
N THR A 4 4.03 8.53 -24.86
CA THR A 4 4.55 7.19 -24.61
C THR A 4 4.25 6.85 -23.15
N PHE A 5 3.27 5.97 -22.93
CA PHE A 5 3.06 5.36 -21.63
C PHE A 5 4.22 4.41 -21.38
N GLN A 6 5.15 4.85 -20.54
CA GLN A 6 6.27 4.03 -20.12
C GLN A 6 5.70 2.78 -19.42
N SER A 7 6.26 1.60 -19.72
CA SER A 7 5.91 0.38 -19.01
C SER A 7 6.14 0.61 -17.51
N VAL A 8 5.05 0.60 -16.73
CA VAL A 8 5.12 0.73 -15.28
C VAL A 8 5.45 -0.64 -14.72
N THR A 9 6.62 -0.77 -14.10
CA THR A 9 7.00 -1.98 -13.35
C THR A 9 6.39 -1.93 -11.94
N VAL A 10 6.31 -3.08 -11.28
CA VAL A 10 5.73 -3.18 -9.93
C VAL A 10 6.56 -2.37 -8.94
N GLU A 11 7.88 -2.39 -9.08
CA GLU A 11 8.81 -1.61 -8.26
C GLU A 11 8.56 -0.11 -8.42
N LYS A 12 8.34 0.36 -9.66
CA LYS A 12 8.04 1.76 -9.93
C LYS A 12 6.67 2.18 -9.41
N ALA A 13 5.67 1.30 -9.50
CA ALA A 13 4.36 1.55 -8.91
C ALA A 13 4.45 1.64 -7.37
N THR A 14 5.20 0.74 -6.74
CA THR A 14 5.46 0.73 -5.30
C THR A 14 6.15 2.01 -4.84
N GLU A 15 7.25 2.38 -5.50
CA GLU A 15 8.00 3.60 -5.20
C GLU A 15 7.13 4.85 -5.36
N ALA A 16 6.38 4.95 -6.47
CA ALA A 16 5.47 6.07 -6.71
C ALA A 16 4.37 6.16 -5.64
N TYR A 17 3.83 5.02 -5.20
CA TYR A 17 2.85 4.99 -4.13
C TYR A 17 3.43 5.53 -2.81
N VAL A 18 4.61 5.06 -2.41
CA VAL A 18 5.29 5.53 -1.17
C VAL A 18 5.54 7.03 -1.24
N LEU A 19 6.08 7.53 -2.34
CA LEU A 19 6.33 8.97 -2.53
C LEU A 19 5.04 9.80 -2.51
N SER A 20 3.93 9.27 -3.05
CA SER A 20 2.62 9.93 -3.00
C SER A 20 2.09 10.11 -1.57
N ARG A 21 2.54 9.27 -0.63
CA ARG A 21 2.15 9.29 0.78
C ARG A 21 3.04 10.18 1.66
N GLY A 22 4.08 10.83 1.13
CA GLY A 22 4.92 11.77 1.90
C GLY A 22 4.17 12.96 2.50
N ARG A 23 2.92 13.22 2.11
CA ARG A 23 2.01 14.19 2.76
C ARG A 23 1.10 13.59 3.83
N ALA A 24 0.93 12.27 3.84
CA ALA A 24 0.21 11.56 4.88
C ALA A 24 1.18 11.26 6.02
N CYS A 25 0.71 11.35 7.27
CA CYS A 25 1.57 11.08 8.43
C CYS A 25 2.09 9.63 8.49
N PHE A 26 1.45 8.71 7.76
CA PHE A 26 1.78 7.29 7.75
C PHE A 26 1.27 6.59 6.47
N LEU A 27 1.88 5.45 6.16
CA LEU A 27 1.48 4.53 5.09
C LEU A 27 0.96 3.22 5.69
N SER A 28 -0.22 2.77 5.27
CA SER A 28 -0.74 1.42 5.55
C SER A 28 -0.28 0.46 4.46
N ILE A 29 0.37 -0.65 4.84
CA ILE A 29 0.85 -1.68 3.91
C ILE A 29 -0.34 -2.32 3.18
N ALA A 30 -1.42 -2.67 3.88
CA ALA A 30 -2.58 -3.29 3.24
C ALA A 30 -3.30 -2.33 2.28
N GLN A 31 -3.32 -1.03 2.57
CA GLN A 31 -3.84 -0.04 1.62
C GLN A 31 -2.92 0.14 0.41
N ALA A 32 -1.61 0.08 0.60
CA ALA A 32 -0.65 0.15 -0.47
C ALA A 32 -0.76 -1.05 -1.41
N ILE A 33 -0.74 -2.27 -0.87
CA ILE A 33 -0.94 -3.52 -1.64
C ILE A 33 -2.24 -3.46 -2.46
N ARG A 34 -3.35 -3.05 -1.85
CA ARG A 34 -4.63 -2.89 -2.55
C ARG A 34 -4.53 -1.90 -3.71
N ALA A 35 -3.90 -0.75 -3.49
CA ALA A 35 -3.72 0.25 -4.53
C ALA A 35 -2.85 -0.26 -5.69
N ILE A 36 -1.76 -0.97 -5.41
CA ILE A 36 -0.90 -1.58 -6.42
C ILE A 36 -1.68 -2.62 -7.23
N ARG A 37 -2.46 -3.49 -6.60
CA ARG A 37 -3.31 -4.47 -7.30
C ARG A 37 -4.43 -3.82 -8.12
N THR A 38 -4.98 -2.70 -7.68
CA THR A 38 -5.94 -1.91 -8.48
C THR A 38 -5.27 -1.33 -9.72
N LEU A 39 -4.04 -0.83 -9.60
CA LEU A 39 -3.30 -0.26 -10.73
C LEU A 39 -2.76 -1.35 -11.69
N MET A 40 -2.35 -2.50 -11.15
CA MET A 40 -1.68 -3.58 -11.86
C MET A 40 -2.35 -4.93 -11.56
N PRO A 41 -3.55 -5.22 -12.08
CA PRO A 41 -4.30 -6.43 -11.75
C PRO A 41 -3.66 -7.72 -12.25
N ALA A 42 -2.77 -7.64 -13.25
CA ALA A 42 -2.01 -8.78 -13.77
C ALA A 42 -0.66 -8.99 -13.03
N CYS A 43 -0.37 -8.19 -12.00
CA CYS A 43 0.82 -8.37 -11.16
C CYS A 43 0.78 -9.75 -10.49
N ARG A 44 1.84 -10.55 -10.71
CA ARG A 44 1.98 -11.90 -10.15
C ARG A 44 2.70 -11.91 -8.80
N ALA A 45 3.17 -10.76 -8.32
CA ALA A 45 3.81 -10.65 -7.02
C ALA A 45 2.81 -11.03 -5.91
N THR A 46 3.28 -11.84 -4.99
CA THR A 46 2.57 -12.22 -3.78
C THR A 46 2.40 -11.01 -2.87
N ASP A 47 1.45 -11.08 -1.93
CA ASP A 47 1.28 -10.02 -0.94
C ASP A 47 2.55 -9.81 -0.09
N HIS A 48 3.28 -10.90 0.18
CA HIS A 48 4.54 -10.84 0.92
C HIS A 48 5.66 -10.14 0.13
N GLU A 49 5.82 -10.43 -1.16
CA GLU A 49 6.80 -9.74 -2.02
C GLU A 49 6.45 -8.25 -2.15
N LEU A 50 5.16 -7.91 -2.26
CA LEU A 50 4.71 -6.51 -2.28
C LEU A 50 4.99 -5.81 -0.95
N GLU A 51 4.74 -6.48 0.17
CA GLU A 51 5.06 -5.97 1.51
C GLU A 51 6.56 -5.69 1.66
N GLU A 52 7.43 -6.61 1.24
CA GLU A 52 8.88 -6.44 1.31
C GLU A 52 9.35 -5.24 0.49
N MET A 53 8.87 -5.10 -0.74
CA MET A 53 9.18 -3.95 -1.60
C MET A 53 8.67 -2.64 -1.00
N LEU A 54 7.47 -2.63 -0.42
CA LEU A 54 6.88 -1.46 0.22
C LEU A 54 7.67 -1.05 1.47
N ALA A 55 8.01 -2.01 2.33
CA ALA A 55 8.79 -1.77 3.53
C ALA A 55 10.17 -1.21 3.19
N ALA A 56 10.86 -1.80 2.21
CA ALA A 56 12.15 -1.32 1.73
C ALA A 56 12.05 0.13 1.20
N ALA A 57 11.05 0.43 0.38
CA ALA A 57 10.82 1.77 -0.14
C ALA A 57 10.49 2.77 0.98
N CYS A 58 9.69 2.39 1.98
CA CYS A 58 9.39 3.24 3.13
C CYS A 58 10.64 3.57 3.96
N ILE A 59 11.52 2.59 4.17
CA ILE A 59 12.81 2.79 4.86
C ILE A 59 13.68 3.77 4.08
N VAL A 60 13.83 3.56 2.77
CA VAL A 60 14.67 4.43 1.90
C VAL A 60 14.16 5.87 1.89
N HIS A 61 12.84 6.06 1.82
CA HIS A 61 12.21 7.38 1.70
C HIS A 61 11.79 7.99 3.04
N GLY A 62 12.08 7.35 4.17
CA GLY A 62 11.75 7.84 5.51
C GLY A 62 10.25 7.99 5.76
N VAL A 63 9.42 7.16 5.13
CA VAL A 63 7.95 7.19 5.28
C VAL A 63 7.53 6.32 6.47
N PRO A 64 6.86 6.87 7.50
CA PRO A 64 6.37 6.08 8.62
C PRO A 64 5.32 5.06 8.16
N VAL A 65 5.41 3.84 8.68
CA VAL A 65 4.43 2.77 8.39
C VAL A 65 3.47 2.64 9.57
N ALA A 66 2.17 2.61 9.27
CA ALA A 66 1.14 2.20 10.22
C ALA A 66 0.88 0.71 10.02
N PHE A 67 0.97 -0.05 11.12
CA PHE A 67 0.54 -1.44 11.12
C PHE A 67 -0.98 -1.48 11.05
N ASP A 68 -1.50 -2.25 10.10
CA ASP A 68 -2.93 -2.52 9.99
C ASP A 68 -3.34 -3.41 11.17
N VAL A 69 -3.56 -2.79 12.33
CA VAL A 69 -4.24 -3.47 13.43
C VAL A 69 -5.64 -3.73 12.94
N THR A 70 -5.92 -4.99 12.60
CA THR A 70 -7.28 -5.48 12.47
C THR A 70 -7.89 -5.34 13.85
N THR A 71 -8.48 -4.18 14.14
CA THR A 71 -9.43 -4.07 15.24
C THR A 71 -10.56 -5.00 14.82
N ALA A 72 -10.52 -6.24 15.30
CA ALA A 72 -11.69 -7.10 15.31
C ALA A 72 -12.78 -6.21 15.88
N ALA A 73 -13.73 -5.81 15.02
CA ALA A 73 -14.78 -4.91 15.41
C ALA A 73 -15.32 -5.47 16.72
N SER A 74 -15.13 -4.74 17.82
CA SER A 74 -15.79 -5.07 19.05
C SER A 74 -17.25 -4.99 18.68
N ALA A 75 -17.86 -6.16 18.49
CA ALA A 75 -19.29 -6.27 18.37
C ALA A 75 -19.79 -5.73 19.70
N GLU A 76 -20.13 -4.45 19.73
CA GLU A 76 -20.88 -3.86 20.82
C GLU A 76 -22.18 -4.65 20.86
N THR A 77 -22.19 -5.68 21.69
CA THR A 77 -23.40 -6.40 22.08
C THR A 77 -24.28 -5.36 22.76
N ARG A 78 -25.11 -4.66 21.98
CA ARG A 78 -26.15 -3.81 22.52
C ARG A 78 -27.18 -4.71 23.18
N LEU A 79 -26.91 -5.04 24.44
CA LEU A 79 -27.90 -5.54 25.38
C LEU A 79 -28.95 -4.45 25.55
N HIS A 80 -30.05 -4.58 24.83
CA HIS A 80 -31.25 -3.81 25.14
C HIS A 80 -31.97 -4.57 26.26
N SER A 81 -32.13 -3.89 27.39
CA SER A 81 -32.98 -4.27 28.53
C SER A 81 -34.45 -4.07 28.21
#